data_AF-A0A2E7VW57-F1
#
_entry.id   AF-A0A2E7VW57-F1
#
_cell.length_a   1.000
_cell.length_b   1.000
_cell.length_c   1.000
_cell.angle_alpha   90.00
_cell.angle_beta   90.00
_cell.angle_gamma   90.00
#
_symmetry.space_group_name_H-M   'P 1'
#
loop_
_entity.id
_entity.type
_entity.pdbx_description
1 polymer ?
#
loop_
_entity_poly.entity_id
_entity_poly.type
_entity_poly.pdbx_seq_one_letter_code
_entity_poly.pdbx_strand_id
1 'polypeptide(L)'
;DGSDSCLNNELFNNPKNNLIFFVSKTGSTLETKTIMNNYINYISENYPDFKYNDNLIAITDHGSELYDFAVKNNFREVFSNLPNMSGRFSPISFTGLIPAAISGINIKNLLDNITEYKKLLISNNLQRKNLVKLITLIYKLANNKNNIFRLYSPHKNNDSKIIWLQQMIAESLSKNPNYLIPILAEHNSHLNTKAIINIVFSNENTKESYNLANTISIDDCIPGSENFGSLVYTIMIIITSLSFIDGNNNPYTQPDVEKAKNPKYLEASIISDETHNNISKNKINYISFLLFINDKKEIKKSIKIILNKMKNIDIPIFVDIAPSYLHTTGELHKKNYGALHLLIYSDSINTNNLDNLNLNNLLNMQINAEIKILKENKLTFQLVSANNLTKIINKNFKGFI
;
A
#
# COMPACT_ATOMS: atom_id res chain seq x y z
N ASP A 1 -8.19 6.98 -7.47
CA ASP A 1 -8.43 8.10 -6.54
C ASP A 1 -9.45 9.11 -7.09
N GLY A 2 -10.15 8.84 -8.21
CA GLY A 2 -11.18 9.73 -8.77
C GLY A 2 -10.65 11.13 -9.13
N SER A 3 -9.35 11.28 -9.36
CA SER A 3 -8.69 12.58 -9.39
C SER A 3 -8.28 13.05 -10.79
N ASP A 4 -8.65 12.27 -11.79
CA ASP A 4 -8.58 12.62 -13.19
C ASP A 4 -9.96 13.17 -13.59
N SER A 5 -10.00 14.47 -13.90
CA SER A 5 -11.22 15.17 -14.29
C SER A 5 -11.86 14.58 -15.55
N CYS A 6 -11.04 14.00 -16.44
CA CYS A 6 -11.54 13.30 -17.62
C CYS A 6 -12.24 12.01 -17.21
N LEU A 7 -11.64 11.23 -16.30
CA LEU A 7 -12.29 10.03 -15.75
C LEU A 7 -13.58 10.37 -14.99
N ASN A 8 -13.61 11.44 -14.18
CA ASN A 8 -14.86 11.82 -13.50
C ASN A 8 -15.94 12.26 -14.49
N ASN A 9 -15.57 13.06 -15.50
CA ASN A 9 -16.51 13.47 -16.53
C ASN A 9 -17.01 12.27 -17.33
N GLU A 10 -16.17 11.33 -17.71
CA GLU A 10 -16.61 10.11 -18.39
C GLU A 10 -17.49 9.23 -17.49
N LEU A 11 -17.05 9.00 -16.25
CA LEU A 11 -17.72 8.12 -15.29
C LEU A 11 -19.15 8.56 -14.99
N PHE A 12 -19.35 9.87 -14.81
CA PHE A 12 -20.63 10.45 -14.40
C PHE A 12 -21.45 11.04 -15.55
N ASN A 13 -20.84 11.54 -16.64
CA ASN A 13 -21.59 12.12 -17.76
C ASN A 13 -21.88 11.12 -18.88
N ASN A 14 -21.09 10.04 -19.01
CA ASN A 14 -21.25 9.01 -20.05
C ASN A 14 -21.34 7.59 -19.47
N PRO A 15 -22.18 7.32 -18.45
CA PRO A 15 -22.16 6.07 -17.69
C PRO A 15 -22.42 4.82 -18.53
N LYS A 16 -23.15 4.95 -19.65
CA LYS A 16 -23.46 3.85 -20.59
C LYS A 16 -22.22 3.27 -21.27
N ASN A 17 -21.15 4.06 -21.40
CA ASN A 17 -19.93 3.66 -22.10
C ASN A 17 -18.84 3.14 -21.17
N ASN A 18 -19.12 3.02 -19.87
CA ASN A 18 -18.14 2.64 -18.86
C ASN A 18 -18.45 1.25 -18.32
N LEU A 19 -17.40 0.46 -18.07
CA LEU A 19 -17.50 -0.78 -17.31
C LEU A 19 -16.79 -0.57 -15.97
N ILE A 20 -17.51 -0.75 -14.86
CA ILE A 20 -17.03 -0.39 -13.52
C ILE A 20 -16.80 -1.64 -12.71
N PHE A 21 -15.60 -1.76 -12.16
CA PHE A 21 -15.17 -2.87 -11.33
C PHE A 21 -15.14 -2.43 -9.87
N PHE A 22 -15.99 -3.04 -9.05
CA PHE A 22 -15.88 -2.96 -7.60
C PHE A 22 -15.04 -4.12 -7.10
N VAL A 23 -13.91 -3.80 -6.49
CA VAL A 23 -12.94 -4.79 -6.01
C VAL A 23 -12.82 -4.68 -4.50
N SER A 24 -13.26 -5.72 -3.80
CA SER A 24 -13.08 -5.86 -2.36
C SER A 24 -13.21 -7.31 -1.99
N LYS A 25 -12.18 -7.87 -1.35
CA LYS A 25 -12.16 -9.27 -0.90
C LYS A 25 -13.36 -9.59 0.00
N THR A 26 -13.52 -8.83 1.08
CA THR A 26 -14.58 -9.04 2.08
C THR A 26 -15.90 -8.35 1.71
N GLY A 27 -15.87 -7.41 0.77
CA GLY A 27 -17.00 -6.55 0.43
C GLY A 27 -17.35 -5.50 1.49
N SER A 28 -16.76 -5.61 2.67
CA SER A 28 -16.97 -4.70 3.81
C SER A 28 -15.96 -3.55 3.87
N THR A 29 -15.04 -3.44 2.91
CA THR A 29 -14.10 -2.31 2.80
C THR A 29 -14.89 -1.00 2.69
N LEU A 30 -14.76 -0.13 3.70
CA LEU A 30 -15.59 1.06 3.84
C LEU A 30 -15.42 2.04 2.66
N GLU A 31 -14.20 2.18 2.15
CA GLU A 31 -13.85 2.96 0.96
C GLU A 31 -14.63 2.47 -0.27
N THR A 32 -14.49 1.18 -0.61
CA THR A 32 -15.13 0.57 -1.78
C THR A 32 -16.65 0.65 -1.66
N LYS A 33 -17.19 0.35 -0.47
CA LYS A 33 -18.63 0.38 -0.20
C LYS A 33 -19.21 1.80 -0.33
N THR A 34 -18.51 2.79 0.21
CA THR A 34 -18.91 4.21 0.13
C THR A 34 -18.91 4.70 -1.32
N ILE A 35 -17.84 4.41 -2.07
CA ILE A 35 -17.73 4.80 -3.48
C ILE A 35 -18.82 4.12 -4.32
N MET A 36 -19.03 2.82 -4.10
CA MET A 36 -20.05 2.05 -4.82
C MET A 36 -21.46 2.60 -4.59
N ASN A 37 -21.84 2.81 -3.33
CA ASN A 37 -23.16 3.34 -2.98
C ASN A 37 -23.36 4.74 -3.56
N ASN A 38 -22.36 5.62 -3.44
CA ASN A 38 -22.45 6.98 -3.99
C ASN A 38 -22.59 6.97 -5.52
N TYR A 39 -21.86 6.09 -6.21
CA TYR A 39 -21.98 5.93 -7.65
C TYR A 39 -23.37 5.42 -8.06
N ILE A 40 -23.85 4.34 -7.43
CA ILE A 40 -25.15 3.74 -7.74
C ILE A 40 -26.29 4.73 -7.47
N ASN A 41 -26.25 5.46 -6.34
CA ASN A 41 -27.24 6.47 -6.01
C ASN A 41 -27.26 7.59 -7.06
N TYR A 42 -26.09 8.15 -7.37
CA TYR A 42 -25.97 9.21 -8.38
C TYR A 42 -26.53 8.78 -9.74
N ILE A 43 -26.19 7.58 -10.21
CA ILE A 43 -26.67 7.09 -11.50
C ILE A 43 -28.17 6.81 -11.47
N SER A 44 -28.69 6.25 -10.38
CA SER A 44 -30.13 5.98 -10.23
C SER A 44 -30.95 7.28 -10.26
N GLU A 45 -30.44 8.36 -9.67
CA GLU A 45 -31.10 9.67 -9.64
C GLU A 45 -31.01 10.41 -10.98
N ASN A 46 -29.86 10.39 -11.64
CA ASN A 46 -29.61 11.21 -12.84
C ASN A 46 -29.89 10.46 -14.16
N TYR A 47 -29.93 9.13 -14.15
CA TYR A 47 -30.15 8.27 -15.32
C TYR A 47 -31.14 7.14 -15.01
N PRO A 48 -32.41 7.44 -14.67
CA PRO A 48 -33.36 6.43 -14.19
C PRO A 48 -33.68 5.32 -15.20
N ASP A 49 -33.60 5.62 -16.50
CA ASP A 49 -33.83 4.64 -17.58
C ASP A 49 -32.58 3.81 -17.91
N PHE A 50 -31.44 4.11 -17.29
CA PHE A 50 -30.21 3.36 -17.52
C PHE A 50 -30.13 2.14 -16.61
N LYS A 51 -30.12 0.96 -17.23
CA LYS A 51 -29.88 -0.32 -16.56
C LYS A 51 -28.41 -0.46 -16.16
N TYR A 52 -28.00 0.29 -15.14
CA TYR A 52 -26.59 0.45 -14.77
C TYR A 52 -25.91 -0.86 -14.36
N ASN A 53 -26.67 -1.84 -13.85
CA ASN A 53 -26.13 -3.12 -13.42
C ASN A 53 -25.49 -3.93 -14.56
N ASP A 54 -25.91 -3.72 -15.82
CA ASP A 54 -25.28 -4.29 -17.01
C ASP A 54 -23.84 -3.78 -17.26
N ASN A 55 -23.44 -2.74 -16.53
CA ASN A 55 -22.13 -2.08 -16.59
C ASN A 55 -21.33 -2.23 -15.28
N LEU A 56 -21.85 -2.96 -14.28
CA LEU A 56 -21.16 -3.18 -13.00
C LEU A 56 -20.62 -4.60 -12.90
N ILE A 57 -19.38 -4.74 -12.45
CA ILE A 57 -18.70 -6.01 -12.19
C ILE A 57 -18.18 -6.00 -10.76
N ALA A 58 -18.34 -7.13 -10.07
CA ALA A 58 -17.71 -7.36 -8.77
C ALA A 58 -16.54 -8.34 -8.89
N ILE A 59 -15.43 -8.02 -8.23
CA ILE A 59 -14.32 -8.96 -7.99
C ILE A 59 -14.14 -9.10 -6.47
N THR A 60 -14.47 -10.27 -5.94
CA THR A 60 -14.63 -10.47 -4.49
C THR A 60 -14.52 -11.95 -4.11
N ASP A 61 -14.51 -12.27 -2.81
CA ASP A 61 -14.55 -13.67 -2.36
C ASP A 61 -15.98 -14.22 -2.39
N HIS A 62 -16.10 -15.53 -2.61
CA HIS A 62 -17.38 -16.23 -2.53
C HIS A 62 -18.07 -16.03 -1.16
N GLY A 63 -19.34 -15.60 -1.19
CA GLY A 63 -20.15 -15.38 0.01
C GLY A 63 -19.77 -14.14 0.84
N SER A 64 -19.04 -13.20 0.26
CA SER A 64 -18.74 -11.89 0.87
C SER A 64 -19.94 -10.93 0.78
N GLU A 65 -19.91 -9.80 1.52
CA GLU A 65 -20.96 -8.77 1.41
C GLU A 65 -21.13 -8.23 -0.01
N LEU A 66 -20.02 -8.06 -0.74
CA LEU A 66 -20.05 -7.56 -2.12
C LEU A 66 -20.53 -8.64 -3.09
N TYR A 67 -20.23 -9.92 -2.82
CA TYR A 67 -20.74 -11.04 -3.60
C TYR A 67 -22.27 -11.08 -3.52
N ASP A 68 -22.80 -11.13 -2.30
CA ASP A 68 -24.24 -11.21 -2.06
C ASP A 68 -24.96 -9.97 -2.64
N PHE A 69 -24.37 -8.79 -2.46
CA PHE A 69 -24.88 -7.55 -3.04
C PHE A 69 -24.91 -7.60 -4.57
N ALA A 70 -23.80 -7.98 -5.21
CA ALA A 70 -23.70 -8.01 -6.67
C ALA A 70 -24.66 -9.02 -7.30
N VAL A 71 -24.77 -10.21 -6.71
CA VAL A 71 -25.72 -11.25 -7.15
C VAL A 71 -27.15 -10.76 -6.98
N LYS A 72 -27.51 -10.23 -5.80
CA LYS A 72 -28.86 -9.71 -5.53
C LYS A 72 -29.27 -8.58 -6.47
N ASN A 73 -28.32 -7.73 -6.87
CA ASN A 73 -28.57 -6.58 -7.74
C ASN A 73 -28.32 -6.88 -9.23
N ASN A 74 -28.11 -8.15 -9.59
CA ASN A 74 -27.88 -8.59 -10.98
C ASN A 74 -26.76 -7.81 -11.68
N PHE A 75 -25.61 -7.66 -11.02
CA PHE A 75 -24.42 -7.13 -11.68
C PHE A 75 -24.08 -7.98 -12.90
N ARG A 76 -23.50 -7.35 -13.92
CA ARG A 76 -23.13 -7.98 -15.19
C ARG A 76 -22.32 -9.26 -14.98
N GLU A 77 -21.38 -9.23 -14.04
CA GLU A 77 -20.53 -10.38 -13.73
C GLU A 77 -20.02 -10.30 -12.27
N VAL A 78 -19.78 -11.47 -11.68
CA VAL A 78 -19.20 -11.62 -10.34
C VAL A 78 -18.02 -12.59 -10.40
N PHE A 79 -16.81 -12.04 -10.48
CA PHE A 79 -15.59 -12.85 -10.40
C PHE A 79 -15.33 -13.23 -8.94
N SER A 80 -15.73 -14.45 -8.60
CA SER A 80 -15.68 -14.98 -7.25
C SER A 80 -14.39 -15.75 -6.99
N ASN A 81 -13.52 -15.18 -6.16
CA ASN A 81 -12.33 -15.87 -5.66
C ASN A 81 -12.70 -16.86 -4.55
N LEU A 82 -11.86 -17.88 -4.38
CA LEU A 82 -11.92 -18.73 -3.19
C LEU A 82 -11.65 -17.91 -1.93
N PRO A 83 -12.42 -18.14 -0.84
CA PRO A 83 -12.20 -17.44 0.41
C PRO A 83 -10.81 -17.77 0.97
N ASN A 84 -10.32 -16.90 1.87
CA ASN A 84 -9.08 -17.07 2.66
C ASN A 84 -7.75 -16.77 1.93
N MET A 85 -7.75 -16.26 0.70
CA MET A 85 -6.52 -15.74 0.09
C MET A 85 -6.17 -14.33 0.62
N SER A 86 -4.93 -14.09 1.01
CA SER A 86 -4.50 -12.74 1.44
C SER A 86 -4.49 -11.77 0.26
N GLY A 87 -4.96 -10.52 0.48
CA GLY A 87 -5.09 -9.51 -0.58
C GLY A 87 -3.77 -9.20 -1.29
N ARG A 88 -2.66 -9.04 -0.56
CA ARG A 88 -1.33 -8.79 -1.17
C ARG A 88 -0.79 -9.99 -1.97
N PHE A 89 -1.31 -11.20 -1.72
CA PHE A 89 -1.00 -12.41 -2.48
C PHE A 89 -2.01 -12.67 -3.63
N SER A 90 -3.01 -11.80 -3.80
CA SER A 90 -4.06 -11.95 -4.82
C SER A 90 -3.72 -11.49 -6.25
N PRO A 91 -2.51 -10.99 -6.64
CA PRO A 91 -2.24 -10.65 -8.05
C PRO A 91 -2.45 -11.79 -9.05
N ILE A 92 -2.34 -13.05 -8.59
CA ILE A 92 -2.55 -14.25 -9.42
C ILE A 92 -3.95 -14.85 -9.29
N SER A 93 -4.86 -14.15 -8.60
CA SER A 93 -6.29 -14.47 -8.50
C SER A 93 -7.09 -13.58 -9.44
N PHE A 94 -8.43 -13.69 -9.46
CA PHE A 94 -9.26 -12.80 -10.28
C PHE A 94 -9.01 -11.32 -10.01
N THR A 95 -8.64 -10.96 -8.77
CA THR A 95 -8.30 -9.59 -8.38
C THR A 95 -7.20 -8.97 -9.23
N GLY A 96 -6.19 -9.74 -9.62
CA GLY A 96 -5.13 -9.27 -10.52
C GLY A 96 -5.31 -9.71 -11.97
N LEU A 97 -5.81 -10.93 -12.20
CA LEU A 97 -5.94 -11.50 -13.54
C LEU A 97 -6.99 -10.80 -14.40
N ILE A 98 -8.13 -10.39 -13.82
CA ILE A 98 -9.18 -9.73 -14.61
C ILE A 98 -8.74 -8.35 -15.09
N PRO A 99 -8.23 -7.44 -14.22
CA PRO A 99 -7.67 -6.18 -14.71
C PRO A 99 -6.51 -6.37 -15.70
N ALA A 100 -5.65 -7.37 -15.49
CA ALA A 100 -4.56 -7.68 -16.42
C ALA A 100 -5.08 -8.10 -17.80
N ALA A 101 -6.06 -9.00 -17.87
CA ALA A 101 -6.65 -9.45 -19.14
C ALA A 101 -7.30 -8.30 -19.89
N ILE A 102 -8.05 -7.44 -19.19
CA ILE A 102 -8.67 -6.24 -19.78
C ILE A 102 -7.62 -5.27 -20.31
N SER A 103 -6.47 -5.17 -19.64
CA SER A 103 -5.33 -4.36 -20.09
C SER A 103 -4.56 -4.97 -21.26
N GLY A 104 -5.02 -6.10 -21.82
CA GLY A 104 -4.37 -6.79 -22.95
C GLY A 104 -3.22 -7.71 -22.56
N ILE A 105 -3.00 -7.97 -21.26
CA ILE A 105 -1.96 -8.90 -20.81
C ILE A 105 -2.40 -10.33 -21.10
N ASN A 106 -1.50 -11.13 -21.68
CA ASN A 106 -1.71 -12.57 -21.87
C ASN A 106 -1.63 -13.29 -20.51
N ILE A 107 -2.76 -13.35 -19.80
CA ILE A 107 -2.85 -13.99 -18.50
C ILE A 107 -2.60 -15.50 -18.55
N LYS A 108 -2.86 -16.17 -19.69
CA LYS A 108 -2.54 -17.59 -19.87
C LYS A 108 -1.02 -17.78 -19.82
N ASN A 109 -0.28 -16.99 -20.60
CA ASN A 109 1.18 -17.02 -20.57
C ASN A 109 1.73 -16.72 -19.17
N LEU A 110 1.16 -15.75 -18.47
CA LEU A 110 1.55 -15.42 -17.09
C LEU A 110 1.40 -16.64 -16.14
N LEU A 111 0.27 -17.34 -16.20
CA LEU A 111 -0.01 -18.51 -15.37
C LEU A 111 0.82 -19.74 -15.77
N ASP A 112 1.05 -19.93 -17.07
CA ASP A 112 1.90 -20.98 -17.61
C ASP A 112 3.34 -20.80 -17.08
N ASN A 113 3.89 -19.58 -17.15
CA ASN A 113 5.22 -19.26 -16.62
C ASN A 113 5.34 -19.51 -15.11
N ILE A 114 4.33 -19.16 -14.31
CA ILE A 114 4.32 -19.50 -12.87
C ILE A 114 4.38 -21.02 -12.67
N THR A 115 3.58 -21.76 -13.44
CA THR A 115 3.50 -23.21 -13.33
C THR A 115 4.81 -23.89 -13.75
N GLU A 116 5.42 -23.41 -14.81
CA GLU A 116 6.72 -23.89 -15.29
C GLU A 116 7.84 -23.57 -14.31
N TYR A 117 7.89 -22.35 -13.78
CA TYR A 117 8.88 -21.97 -12.77
C TYR A 117 8.72 -22.78 -11.48
N LYS A 118 7.49 -23.06 -11.05
CA LYS A 118 7.22 -23.98 -9.93
C LYS A 118 7.77 -25.38 -10.21
N LYS A 119 7.52 -25.95 -11.40
CA LYS A 119 8.08 -27.25 -11.81
C LYS A 119 9.61 -27.23 -11.83
N LEU A 120 10.21 -26.14 -12.34
CA LEU A 120 11.65 -25.95 -12.37
C LEU A 120 12.26 -25.93 -10.97
N LEU A 121 11.66 -25.23 -9.99
CA LEU A 121 12.14 -25.24 -8.61
C LEU A 121 12.08 -26.63 -7.95
N ILE A 122 11.14 -27.48 -8.37
CA ILE A 122 11.03 -28.87 -7.89
C ILE A 122 12.11 -29.74 -8.54
N SER A 123 12.25 -29.70 -9.86
CA SER A 123 13.13 -30.59 -10.63
C SER A 123 14.60 -30.16 -10.63
N ASN A 124 14.90 -28.86 -10.48
CA ASN A 124 16.25 -28.31 -10.58
C ASN A 124 16.80 -27.89 -9.21
N ASN A 125 17.72 -28.70 -8.67
CA ASN A 125 18.32 -28.45 -7.36
C ASN A 125 19.16 -27.17 -7.31
N LEU A 126 19.81 -26.78 -8.40
CA LEU A 126 20.64 -25.57 -8.44
C LEU A 126 19.78 -24.31 -8.32
N GLN A 127 18.69 -24.23 -9.08
CA GLN A 127 17.76 -23.10 -9.02
C GLN A 127 17.16 -22.93 -7.63
N ARG A 128 16.71 -24.04 -7.02
CA ARG A 128 16.22 -24.05 -5.64
C ARG A 128 17.29 -23.59 -4.64
N LYS A 129 18.53 -24.07 -4.76
CA LYS A 129 19.65 -23.63 -3.91
C LYS A 129 19.94 -22.13 -4.06
N ASN A 130 19.85 -21.57 -5.26
CA ASN A 130 20.04 -20.15 -5.50
C ASN A 130 18.95 -19.30 -4.83
N LEU A 131 17.69 -19.72 -4.92
CA LEU A 131 16.59 -19.06 -4.21
C LEU A 131 16.78 -19.12 -2.68
N VAL A 132 17.15 -20.28 -2.14
CA VAL A 132 17.46 -20.43 -0.70
C VAL A 132 18.64 -19.55 -0.28
N LYS A 133 19.69 -19.44 -1.10
CA LYS A 133 20.82 -18.54 -0.84
C LYS A 133 20.38 -17.08 -0.78
N LEU A 134 19.52 -16.64 -1.72
CA LEU A 134 18.98 -15.28 -1.72
C LEU A 134 18.16 -14.99 -0.47
N ILE A 135 17.25 -15.91 -0.09
CA ILE A 135 16.46 -15.80 1.15
C ILE A 135 17.38 -15.72 2.37
N THR A 136 18.39 -16.59 2.43
CA THR A 136 19.37 -16.62 3.53
C THR A 136 20.18 -15.33 3.60
N LEU A 137 20.57 -14.77 2.45
CA LEU A 137 21.28 -13.49 2.39
C LEU A 137 20.41 -12.36 2.92
N ILE A 138 19.17 -12.23 2.42
CA ILE A 138 18.20 -11.22 2.87
C ILE A 138 17.98 -11.32 4.40
N TYR A 139 17.78 -12.53 4.90
CA TYR A 139 17.60 -12.79 6.33
C TYR A 139 18.81 -12.37 7.18
N LYS A 140 20.03 -12.76 6.78
CA LYS A 140 21.27 -12.39 7.49
C LYS A 140 21.50 -10.89 7.50
N LEU A 141 21.22 -10.24 6.38
CA LEU A 141 21.32 -8.80 6.23
C LEU A 141 20.36 -8.07 7.18
N ALA A 142 19.10 -8.49 7.26
CA ALA A 142 18.12 -7.94 8.18
C ALA A 142 18.57 -8.05 9.65
N ASN A 143 19.11 -9.22 10.04
CA ASN A 143 19.61 -9.48 11.40
C ASN A 143 20.84 -8.64 11.79
N ASN A 144 21.66 -8.24 10.82
CA ASN A 144 22.85 -7.44 11.05
C ASN A 144 22.55 -5.93 11.18
N LYS A 145 21.31 -5.55 11.51
CA LYS A 145 20.81 -4.17 11.59
C LYS A 145 20.82 -3.40 10.26
N ASN A 146 21.03 -4.08 9.13
CA ASN A 146 20.80 -3.51 7.81
C ASN A 146 19.35 -3.81 7.41
N ASN A 147 18.40 -3.19 8.10
CA ASN A 147 16.98 -3.50 7.95
C ASN A 147 16.23 -2.51 7.05
N ILE A 148 16.92 -1.53 6.46
CA ILE A 148 16.31 -0.55 5.55
C ILE A 148 16.48 -1.04 4.12
N PHE A 149 15.37 -1.35 3.47
CA PHE A 149 15.32 -1.86 2.10
C PHE A 149 14.85 -0.73 1.20
N ARG A 150 15.75 -0.15 0.41
CA ARG A 150 15.42 0.94 -0.51
C ARG A 150 15.11 0.38 -1.89
N LEU A 151 13.86 0.54 -2.32
CA LEU A 151 13.32 -0.06 -3.53
C LEU A 151 13.45 0.90 -4.72
N TYR A 152 14.13 0.46 -5.77
CA TYR A 152 14.34 1.19 -7.01
C TYR A 152 13.63 0.50 -8.17
N SER A 153 12.94 1.30 -8.99
CA SER A 153 12.42 0.89 -10.30
C SER A 153 13.09 1.72 -11.40
N PRO A 154 13.35 1.14 -12.58
CA PRO A 154 13.91 1.87 -13.71
C PRO A 154 12.84 2.62 -14.51
N HIS A 155 11.55 2.35 -14.28
CA HIS A 155 10.49 2.73 -15.22
C HIS A 155 9.72 4.01 -14.89
N LYS A 156 9.74 4.54 -13.66
CA LYS A 156 9.26 5.87 -13.22
C LYS A 156 9.10 5.94 -11.69
N ASN A 157 8.82 7.15 -11.20
CA ASN A 157 8.18 7.38 -9.91
C ASN A 157 6.82 6.64 -9.85
N ASN A 158 6.45 6.09 -8.68
CA ASN A 158 5.24 5.29 -8.46
C ASN A 158 5.09 3.98 -9.28
N ASP A 159 6.18 3.27 -9.62
CA ASP A 159 6.05 1.93 -10.23
C ASP A 159 5.29 0.97 -9.28
N SER A 160 4.16 0.45 -9.76
CA SER A 160 3.30 -0.47 -9.00
C SER A 160 4.04 -1.72 -8.52
N LYS A 161 5.11 -2.15 -9.19
CA LYS A 161 5.91 -3.31 -8.76
C LYS A 161 6.62 -3.07 -7.43
N ILE A 162 7.25 -1.91 -7.27
CA ILE A 162 7.94 -1.57 -6.02
C ILE A 162 6.96 -1.22 -4.91
N ILE A 163 5.80 -0.64 -5.24
CA ILE A 163 4.71 -0.41 -4.28
C ILE A 163 4.14 -1.74 -3.79
N TRP A 164 3.91 -2.70 -4.69
CA TRP A 164 3.48 -4.05 -4.30
C TRP A 164 4.53 -4.76 -3.45
N LEU A 165 5.82 -4.70 -3.83
CA LEU A 165 6.89 -5.27 -3.00
C LEU A 165 6.97 -4.58 -1.62
N GLN A 166 6.80 -3.26 -1.56
CA GLN A 166 6.72 -2.52 -0.29
C GLN A 166 5.59 -3.07 0.58
N GLN A 167 4.38 -3.25 0.02
CA GLN A 167 3.26 -3.85 0.74
C GLN A 167 3.57 -5.29 1.20
N MET A 168 4.15 -6.10 0.32
CA MET A 168 4.51 -7.49 0.63
C MET A 168 5.44 -7.57 1.83
N ILE A 169 6.45 -6.70 1.90
CA ILE A 169 7.38 -6.61 3.04
C ILE A 169 6.66 -6.04 4.26
N ALA A 170 6.03 -4.87 4.12
CA ALA A 170 5.50 -4.09 5.24
C ALA A 170 4.28 -4.72 5.93
N GLU A 171 3.47 -5.55 5.26
CA GLU A 171 2.34 -6.23 5.91
C GLU A 171 2.64 -7.69 6.30
N SER A 172 3.58 -8.34 5.61
CA SER A 172 3.90 -9.74 5.90
C SER A 172 4.95 -9.89 6.98
N LEU A 173 5.98 -9.03 6.97
CA LEU A 173 7.20 -9.19 7.78
C LEU A 173 7.28 -8.25 9.00
N SER A 174 6.44 -7.22 9.06
CA SER A 174 6.35 -6.28 10.20
C SER A 174 5.70 -6.87 11.46
N LYS A 175 5.71 -8.20 11.62
CA LYS A 175 5.24 -8.90 12.82
C LYS A 175 6.40 -9.49 13.61
N ASN A 176 7.60 -9.40 13.06
CA ASN A 176 8.79 -10.07 13.52
C ASN A 176 9.67 -9.11 14.34
N PRO A 177 10.52 -9.64 15.23
CA PRO A 177 11.54 -8.84 15.90
C PRO A 177 12.55 -8.26 14.88
N ASN A 178 12.83 -9.00 13.82
CA ASN A 178 13.68 -8.58 12.70
C ASN A 178 12.81 -8.00 11.57
N TYR A 179 12.26 -6.82 11.81
CA TYR A 179 11.45 -6.14 10.81
C TYR A 179 12.32 -5.52 9.72
N LEU A 180 11.77 -5.46 8.50
CA LEU A 180 12.33 -4.71 7.39
C LEU A 180 11.56 -3.40 7.22
N ILE A 181 12.27 -2.33 6.87
CA ILE A 181 11.73 -1.01 6.55
C ILE A 181 11.82 -0.82 5.03
N PRO A 182 10.77 -1.14 4.26
CA PRO A 182 10.78 -1.00 2.81
C PRO A 182 10.45 0.45 2.40
N ILE A 183 11.47 1.22 2.03
CA ILE A 183 11.31 2.62 1.58
C ILE A 183 11.39 2.72 0.06
N LEU A 184 10.64 3.66 -0.51
CA LEU A 184 10.73 3.97 -1.93
C LEU A 184 11.92 4.90 -2.18
N ALA A 185 12.75 4.57 -3.17
CA ALA A 185 13.95 5.34 -3.51
C ALA A 185 13.63 6.77 -3.95
N GLU A 186 12.49 6.99 -4.61
CA GLU A 186 12.06 8.31 -5.09
C GLU A 186 11.94 9.35 -3.95
N HIS A 187 11.58 8.92 -2.74
CA HIS A 187 11.47 9.77 -1.55
C HIS A 187 12.77 9.80 -0.72
N ASN A 188 13.69 8.87 -0.98
CA ASN A 188 14.82 8.54 -0.11
C ASN A 188 16.16 8.45 -0.85
N SER A 189 16.29 9.10 -2.01
CA SER A 189 17.49 9.01 -2.85
C SER A 189 18.74 9.60 -2.19
N HIS A 190 18.55 10.52 -1.24
CA HIS A 190 19.59 11.22 -0.51
C HIS A 190 20.23 10.39 0.62
N LEU A 191 19.56 9.33 1.09
CA LEU A 191 20.07 8.54 2.21
C LEU A 191 21.40 7.86 1.84
N ASN A 192 22.37 7.94 2.75
CA ASN A 192 23.71 7.39 2.55
C ASN A 192 24.19 6.50 3.72
N THR A 193 23.28 6.12 4.61
CA THR A 193 23.60 5.22 5.72
C THR A 193 24.06 3.85 5.23
N LYS A 194 25.09 3.31 5.90
CA LYS A 194 25.64 1.96 5.66
C LYS A 194 24.64 0.83 5.94
N ALA A 195 23.54 1.15 6.64
CA ALA A 195 22.48 0.20 6.99
C ALA A 195 21.46 -0.06 5.86
N ILE A 196 21.58 0.63 4.72
CA ILE A 196 20.68 0.44 3.57
C ILE A 196 21.14 -0.73 2.70
N ILE A 197 20.16 -1.53 2.28
CA ILE A 197 20.27 -2.45 1.16
C ILE A 197 19.41 -1.91 0.02
N ASN A 198 20.03 -1.75 -1.14
CA ASN A 198 19.34 -1.28 -2.32
C ASN A 198 18.77 -2.48 -3.06
N ILE A 199 17.45 -2.55 -3.21
CA ILE A 199 16.80 -3.53 -4.08
C ILE A 199 16.51 -2.83 -5.40
N VAL A 200 17.20 -3.25 -6.44
CA VAL A 200 17.14 -2.61 -7.75
C VAL A 200 16.52 -3.57 -8.74
N PHE A 201 15.36 -3.19 -9.27
CA PHE A 201 14.86 -3.80 -10.49
C PHE A 201 15.65 -3.19 -11.66
N SER A 202 16.41 -4.00 -12.39
CA SER A 202 17.19 -3.52 -13.53
C SER A 202 17.15 -4.50 -14.71
N ASN A 203 17.31 -3.98 -15.92
CA ASN A 203 17.50 -4.77 -17.13
C ASN A 203 18.86 -4.43 -17.75
N GLU A 204 19.26 -5.10 -18.83
CA GLU A 204 20.57 -4.88 -19.48
C GLU A 204 20.87 -3.40 -19.77
N ASN A 205 19.83 -2.61 -20.09
CA ASN A 205 19.97 -1.18 -20.39
C ASN A 205 20.11 -0.29 -19.14
N THR A 206 19.78 -0.80 -17.94
CA THR A 206 19.81 -0.01 -16.69
C THR A 206 20.73 -0.58 -15.62
N LYS A 207 21.46 -1.66 -15.90
CA LYS A 207 22.41 -2.27 -14.95
C LYS A 207 23.55 -1.32 -14.57
N GLU A 208 24.04 -0.51 -15.51
CA GLU A 208 25.13 0.44 -15.24
C GLU A 208 24.68 1.68 -14.44
N SER A 209 23.39 2.06 -14.52
CA SER A 209 22.89 3.27 -13.84
C SER A 209 22.79 3.14 -12.32
N TYR A 210 22.92 1.94 -11.76
CA TYR A 210 22.80 1.68 -10.32
C TYR A 210 24.08 1.08 -9.73
N ASN A 211 25.18 1.83 -9.75
CA ASN A 211 26.41 1.46 -9.04
C ASN A 211 26.35 1.87 -7.56
N LEU A 212 25.43 1.27 -6.82
CA LEU A 212 25.20 1.54 -5.39
C LEU A 212 25.85 0.45 -4.53
N ALA A 213 26.43 0.82 -3.38
CA ALA A 213 26.89 -0.15 -2.40
C ALA A 213 25.72 -0.97 -1.83
N ASN A 214 25.99 -2.21 -1.37
CA ASN A 214 24.99 -3.10 -0.76
C ASN A 214 23.73 -3.32 -1.64
N THR A 215 23.94 -3.64 -2.91
CA THR A 215 22.84 -3.79 -3.88
C THR A 215 22.48 -5.25 -4.12
N ILE A 216 21.18 -5.53 -4.10
CA ILE A 216 20.57 -6.76 -4.63
C ILE A 216 19.85 -6.38 -5.92
N SER A 217 20.40 -6.80 -7.06
CA SER A 217 19.77 -6.62 -8.36
C SER A 217 18.78 -7.74 -8.64
N ILE A 218 17.59 -7.37 -9.11
CA ILE A 218 16.53 -8.25 -9.57
C ILE A 218 16.28 -7.90 -11.03
N ASP A 219 16.23 -8.92 -11.90
CA ASP A 219 15.92 -8.68 -13.31
C ASP A 219 14.52 -8.05 -13.42
N ASP A 220 14.45 -6.88 -14.05
CA ASP A 220 13.20 -6.15 -14.20
C ASP A 220 12.30 -6.83 -15.24
N CYS A 221 11.25 -7.47 -14.74
CA CYS A 221 10.23 -8.08 -15.57
C CYS A 221 9.02 -7.14 -15.64
N ILE A 222 8.72 -6.66 -16.84
CA ILE A 222 7.51 -5.87 -17.10
C ILE A 222 6.29 -6.78 -17.30
N PRO A 223 5.07 -6.29 -17.03
CA PRO A 223 3.86 -7.02 -17.37
C PRO A 223 3.86 -7.46 -18.84
N GLY A 224 3.63 -8.75 -19.08
CA GLY A 224 3.67 -9.35 -20.41
C GLY A 224 5.02 -9.98 -20.80
N SER A 225 6.10 -9.77 -20.04
CA SER A 225 7.34 -10.53 -20.23
C SER A 225 7.15 -11.99 -19.81
N GLU A 226 7.90 -12.90 -20.43
CA GLU A 226 7.87 -14.33 -20.11
C GLU A 226 8.19 -14.56 -18.62
N ASN A 227 9.21 -13.87 -18.10
CA ASN A 227 9.63 -14.05 -16.71
C ASN A 227 8.78 -13.33 -15.66
N PHE A 228 7.76 -12.55 -16.05
CA PHE A 228 6.97 -11.77 -15.09
C PHE A 228 6.24 -12.65 -14.07
N GLY A 229 5.63 -13.75 -14.52
CA GLY A 229 4.99 -14.71 -13.63
C GLY A 229 5.97 -15.32 -12.63
N SER A 230 7.15 -15.71 -13.10
CA SER A 230 8.25 -16.24 -12.29
C SER A 230 8.71 -15.24 -11.22
N LEU A 231 8.82 -13.95 -11.57
CA LEU A 231 9.16 -12.88 -10.62
C LEU A 231 8.11 -12.77 -9.50
N VAL A 232 6.82 -12.70 -9.87
CA VAL A 232 5.71 -12.60 -8.90
C VAL A 232 5.74 -13.79 -7.94
N TYR A 233 5.88 -15.01 -8.46
CA TYR A 233 5.93 -16.22 -7.64
C TYR A 233 7.18 -16.28 -6.76
N THR A 234 8.33 -15.84 -7.26
CA THR A 234 9.59 -15.77 -6.51
C THR A 234 9.46 -14.86 -5.29
N ILE A 235 8.91 -13.65 -5.47
CA ILE A 235 8.68 -12.71 -4.37
C ILE A 235 7.75 -13.31 -3.32
N MET A 236 6.66 -13.97 -3.73
CA MET A 236 5.74 -14.65 -2.81
C MET A 236 6.46 -15.73 -1.98
N ILE A 237 7.34 -16.53 -2.59
CA ILE A 237 8.13 -17.54 -1.88
C ILE A 237 9.11 -16.89 -0.90
N ILE A 238 9.83 -15.84 -1.32
CA ILE A 238 10.81 -15.15 -0.48
C ILE A 238 10.13 -14.60 0.77
N ILE A 239 9.04 -13.84 0.60
CA ILE A 239 8.30 -13.21 1.69
C ILE A 239 7.72 -14.26 2.65
N THR A 240 7.13 -15.32 2.09
CA THR A 240 6.60 -16.42 2.91
C THR A 240 7.72 -17.07 3.72
N SER A 241 8.85 -17.39 3.09
CA SER A 241 9.98 -18.05 3.72
C SER A 241 10.60 -17.20 4.84
N LEU A 242 10.81 -15.90 4.59
CA LEU A 242 11.35 -14.98 5.60
C LEU A 242 10.45 -14.91 6.83
N SER A 243 9.12 -14.84 6.64
CA SER A 243 8.17 -14.85 7.76
C SER A 243 8.32 -16.09 8.63
N PHE A 244 8.39 -17.28 8.03
CA PHE A 244 8.54 -18.54 8.76
C PHE A 244 9.90 -18.65 9.47
N ILE A 245 10.98 -18.22 8.83
CA ILE A 245 12.34 -18.26 9.42
C ILE A 245 12.40 -17.37 10.68
N ASP A 246 11.77 -16.20 10.65
CA ASP A 246 11.70 -15.27 11.78
C ASP A 246 10.73 -15.72 12.91
N GLY A 247 10.11 -16.89 12.79
CA GLY A 247 9.20 -17.43 13.81
C GLY A 247 7.75 -16.95 13.71
N ASN A 248 7.39 -16.18 12.69
CA ASN A 248 5.99 -15.86 12.40
C ASN A 248 5.43 -16.85 11.37
N ASN A 249 4.57 -17.74 11.86
CA ASN A 249 3.94 -18.79 11.06
C ASN A 249 2.80 -18.29 10.17
N ASN A 250 2.51 -16.98 10.12
CA ASN A 250 1.43 -16.45 9.29
C ASN A 250 1.79 -15.12 8.58
N PRO A 251 2.41 -15.18 7.39
CA PRO A 251 2.67 -14.00 6.56
C PRO A 251 1.41 -13.41 5.93
N TYR A 252 0.24 -14.04 6.08
CA TYR A 252 -0.96 -13.75 5.30
C TYR A 252 -1.96 -12.80 6.00
N THR A 253 -1.75 -12.49 7.28
CA THR A 253 -2.63 -11.64 8.11
C THR A 253 -2.16 -10.18 8.24
N GLN A 254 -3.00 -9.30 8.77
CA GLN A 254 -2.69 -7.88 9.06
C GLN A 254 -3.50 -7.39 10.28
N PRO A 255 -3.28 -7.97 11.46
CA PRO A 255 -4.22 -7.85 12.58
C PRO A 255 -4.44 -6.41 13.07
N ASP A 256 -3.42 -5.55 13.03
CA ASP A 256 -3.56 -4.17 13.53
C ASP A 256 -4.22 -3.24 12.51
N VAL A 257 -4.05 -3.54 11.21
CA VAL A 257 -4.85 -2.88 10.15
C VAL A 257 -6.33 -3.24 10.28
N GLU A 258 -6.66 -4.50 10.57
CA GLU A 258 -8.07 -4.90 10.74
C GLU A 258 -8.74 -4.23 11.95
N LYS A 259 -7.98 -3.90 13.02
CA LYS A 259 -8.50 -3.08 14.12
C LYS A 259 -8.91 -1.68 13.67
N ALA A 260 -8.12 -1.05 12.81
CA ALA A 260 -8.41 0.31 12.29
C ALA A 260 -9.68 0.38 11.47
N LYS A 261 -10.12 -0.75 10.90
CA LYS A 261 -11.36 -0.86 10.12
C LYS A 261 -12.58 -1.15 10.98
N ASN A 262 -12.40 -1.47 12.26
CA ASN A 262 -13.51 -1.82 13.13
C ASN A 262 -14.31 -0.57 13.53
N PRO A 263 -15.65 -0.58 13.42
CA PRO A 263 -16.52 0.54 13.82
C PRO A 263 -16.22 1.13 15.21
N LYS A 264 -15.80 0.32 16.18
CA LYS A 264 -15.41 0.77 17.53
C LYS A 264 -14.23 1.75 17.56
N TYR A 265 -13.39 1.73 16.53
CA TYR A 265 -12.26 2.64 16.38
C TYR A 265 -12.61 3.87 15.54
N LEU A 266 -13.74 3.84 14.83
CA LEU A 266 -14.20 4.90 13.94
C LEU A 266 -15.14 5.90 14.64
N GLU A 267 -15.26 5.85 15.97
CA GLU A 267 -16.05 6.80 16.76
C GLU A 267 -15.48 8.22 16.69
N ALA A 268 -16.37 9.20 16.64
CA ALA A 268 -16.00 10.60 16.52
C ALA A 268 -15.41 11.14 17.83
N SER A 269 -14.12 11.45 17.83
CA SER A 269 -13.50 12.29 18.85
C SER A 269 -12.87 13.53 18.23
N ILE A 270 -12.93 14.62 18.98
CA ILE A 270 -12.48 15.96 18.58
C ILE A 270 -10.96 15.96 18.46
N ILE A 271 -10.47 16.33 17.28
CA ILE A 271 -9.05 16.48 17.00
C ILE A 271 -8.62 17.86 17.53
N SER A 272 -7.85 17.87 18.62
CA SER A 272 -7.05 19.03 19.04
C SER A 272 -5.57 18.76 18.73
N ASP A 273 -4.74 19.81 18.69
CA ASP A 273 -3.28 19.69 18.52
C ASP A 273 -2.70 18.74 19.59
N GLU A 274 -2.50 17.48 19.22
CA GLU A 274 -1.96 16.44 20.10
C GLU A 274 -0.55 16.05 19.70
N THR A 275 0.35 16.05 20.68
CA THR A 275 1.65 15.38 20.63
C THR A 275 1.66 14.27 21.65
N HIS A 276 1.90 13.04 21.21
CA HIS A 276 1.94 11.88 22.09
C HIS A 276 3.36 11.31 22.16
N ASN A 277 3.88 11.25 23.39
CA ASN A 277 5.28 10.96 23.76
C ASN A 277 6.30 12.02 23.30
N ASN A 278 7.31 12.29 24.13
CA ASN A 278 8.42 13.18 23.78
C ASN A 278 9.27 12.55 22.67
N ILE A 279 9.57 13.34 21.63
CA ILE A 279 10.38 12.94 20.48
C ILE A 279 11.84 12.78 20.92
N SER A 280 12.25 11.56 21.28
CA SER A 280 13.66 11.25 21.49
C SER A 280 14.36 11.09 20.14
N LYS A 281 15.02 12.16 19.70
CA LYS A 281 15.72 12.26 18.41
C LYS A 281 16.71 11.12 18.15
N ASN A 282 17.38 10.61 19.19
CA ASN A 282 18.42 9.58 19.09
C ASN A 282 17.88 8.15 18.89
N LYS A 283 16.56 7.96 18.82
CA LYS A 283 15.92 6.63 18.69
C LYS A 283 15.00 6.50 17.47
N ILE A 284 15.03 7.47 16.55
CA ILE A 284 14.18 7.46 15.36
C ILE A 284 14.83 6.59 14.28
N ASN A 285 14.22 5.45 13.96
CA ASN A 285 14.65 4.58 12.87
C ASN A 285 14.08 5.01 11.52
N TYR A 286 12.86 5.57 11.52
CA TYR A 286 12.24 6.17 10.34
C TYR A 286 11.17 7.18 10.73
N ILE A 287 10.79 8.04 9.78
CA ILE A 287 9.70 9.01 9.92
C ILE A 287 8.59 8.61 8.93
N SER A 288 7.34 8.66 9.35
CA SER A 288 6.20 8.47 8.45
C SER A 288 5.35 9.72 8.42
N PHE A 289 5.14 10.25 7.22
CA PHE A 289 4.19 11.32 6.95
C PHE A 289 2.93 10.66 6.41
N LEU A 290 1.87 10.63 7.24
CA LEU A 290 0.59 10.03 6.90
C LEU A 290 -0.40 11.14 6.55
N LEU A 291 -0.74 11.28 5.26
CA LEU A 291 -1.54 12.38 4.74
C LEU A 291 -3.03 11.98 4.69
N PHE A 292 -3.81 12.51 5.62
CA PHE A 292 -5.28 12.46 5.68
C PHE A 292 -5.86 13.73 5.05
N ILE A 293 -5.62 13.90 3.75
CA ILE A 293 -6.00 15.09 2.98
C ILE A 293 -6.79 14.61 1.76
N ASN A 294 -7.94 15.21 1.49
CA ASN A 294 -8.72 14.90 0.29
C ASN A 294 -8.31 15.76 -0.93
N ASP A 295 -7.89 17.02 -0.70
CA ASP A 295 -7.52 17.90 -1.79
C ASP A 295 -6.16 17.52 -2.43
N LYS A 296 -6.19 17.15 -3.71
CA LYS A 296 -5.00 16.74 -4.46
C LYS A 296 -3.92 17.82 -4.56
N LYS A 297 -4.30 19.10 -4.69
CA LYS A 297 -3.32 20.20 -4.78
C LYS A 297 -2.60 20.35 -3.44
N GLU A 298 -3.32 20.23 -2.34
CA GLU A 298 -2.80 20.23 -0.97
C GLU A 298 -1.92 19.00 -0.70
N ILE A 299 -2.31 17.80 -1.15
CA ILE A 299 -1.45 16.59 -1.11
C ILE A 299 -0.14 16.87 -1.84
N LYS A 300 -0.20 17.29 -3.12
CA LYS A 300 1.01 17.56 -3.94
C LYS A 300 1.91 18.62 -3.30
N LYS A 301 1.32 19.68 -2.75
CA LYS A 301 2.03 20.74 -2.03
C LYS A 301 2.73 20.18 -0.79
N SER A 302 2.02 19.39 0.02
CA SER A 302 2.54 18.76 1.23
C SER A 302 3.70 17.80 0.93
N ILE A 303 3.56 16.92 -0.07
CA ILE A 303 4.63 16.02 -0.52
C ILE A 303 5.86 16.82 -0.94
N LYS A 304 5.70 17.88 -1.74
CA LYS A 304 6.82 18.73 -2.16
C LYS A 304 7.53 19.39 -0.97
N ILE A 305 6.78 19.87 0.02
CA ILE A 305 7.34 20.44 1.25
C ILE A 305 8.15 19.39 2.01
N ILE A 306 7.59 18.20 2.21
CA ILE A 306 8.24 17.08 2.90
C ILE A 306 9.55 16.71 2.21
N LEU A 307 9.50 16.40 0.91
CA LEU A 307 10.68 15.94 0.17
C LEU A 307 11.79 17.00 0.15
N ASN A 308 11.46 18.28 -0.02
CA ASN A 308 12.45 19.35 0.02
C ASN A 308 13.10 19.52 1.39
N LYS A 309 12.32 19.39 2.47
CA LYS A 309 12.83 19.59 3.83
C LYS A 309 13.60 18.38 4.36
N MET A 310 13.23 17.19 3.93
CA MET A 310 13.87 15.94 4.37
C MET A 310 15.13 15.60 3.57
N LYS A 311 15.38 16.26 2.43
CA LYS A 311 16.51 15.97 1.53
C LYS A 311 17.89 15.90 2.18
N ASN A 312 18.11 16.62 3.28
CA ASN A 312 19.39 16.68 3.98
C ASN A 312 19.40 15.90 5.31
N ILE A 313 18.35 15.16 5.61
CA ILE A 313 18.21 14.42 6.87
C ILE A 313 18.44 12.94 6.54
N ASP A 314 19.47 12.33 7.13
CA ASP A 314 19.81 10.90 6.91
C ASP A 314 18.93 9.98 7.77
N ILE A 315 17.61 10.16 7.67
CA ILE A 315 16.59 9.31 8.30
C ILE A 315 15.59 8.88 7.22
N PRO A 316 15.32 7.57 7.09
CA PRO A 316 14.32 7.05 6.18
C PRO A 316 12.95 7.70 6.37
N ILE A 317 12.28 8.04 5.27
CA ILE A 317 10.94 8.59 5.27
C ILE A 317 9.94 7.74 4.49
N PHE A 318 8.72 7.69 5.00
CA PHE A 318 7.53 7.27 4.28
C PHE A 318 6.66 8.50 4.02
N VAL A 319 6.12 8.60 2.81
CA VAL A 319 5.15 9.64 2.43
C VAL A 319 3.93 8.92 1.90
N ASP A 320 2.98 8.71 2.79
CA ASP A 320 1.87 7.79 2.62
C ASP A 320 0.54 8.54 2.64
N ILE A 321 -0.37 8.17 1.74
CA ILE A 321 -1.66 8.86 1.57
C ILE A 321 -2.77 7.96 2.10
N ALA A 322 -3.63 8.51 2.96
CA ALA A 322 -4.84 7.85 3.43
C ALA A 322 -5.96 7.96 2.39
N PRO A 323 -6.84 6.95 2.29
CA PRO A 323 -6.86 5.69 3.04
C PRO A 323 -5.82 4.65 2.57
N SER A 324 -5.23 4.84 1.38
CA SER A 324 -4.50 3.79 0.66
C SER A 324 -3.37 3.13 1.45
N TYR A 325 -2.66 3.88 2.30
CA TYR A 325 -1.53 3.35 3.05
C TYR A 325 -1.91 2.25 4.05
N LEU A 326 -3.17 2.22 4.51
CA LEU A 326 -3.69 1.15 5.36
C LEU A 326 -3.53 -0.23 4.71
N HIS A 327 -3.46 -0.27 3.38
CA HIS A 327 -3.28 -1.45 2.56
C HIS A 327 -1.88 -1.56 1.96
N THR A 328 -0.90 -0.75 2.39
CA THR A 328 0.49 -0.88 1.92
C THR A 328 1.45 -0.95 3.10
N THR A 329 1.53 0.10 3.90
CA THR A 329 2.49 0.26 5.01
C THR A 329 1.83 0.28 6.38
N GLY A 330 0.49 0.23 6.43
CA GLY A 330 -0.31 0.41 7.64
C GLY A 330 0.04 -0.53 8.79
N GLU A 331 0.32 -1.81 8.52
CA GLU A 331 0.71 -2.76 9.59
C GLU A 331 2.07 -2.39 10.18
N LEU A 332 3.04 -1.97 9.35
CA LEU A 332 4.37 -1.53 9.80
C LEU A 332 4.28 -0.33 10.74
N HIS A 333 3.45 0.65 10.39
CA HIS A 333 3.31 1.89 11.15
C HIS A 333 2.58 1.71 12.48
N LYS A 334 1.90 0.58 12.69
CA LYS A 334 1.22 0.27 13.94
C LYS A 334 2.10 -0.49 14.93
N LYS A 335 3.38 -0.71 14.63
CA LYS A 335 4.34 -1.40 15.50
C LYS A 335 5.37 -0.44 16.09
N ASN A 336 5.88 -0.81 17.27
CA ASN A 336 6.92 -0.04 17.93
C ASN A 336 8.32 -0.35 17.36
N TYR A 337 8.59 0.24 16.19
CA TYR A 337 9.86 0.11 15.48
C TYR A 337 10.68 1.39 15.52
N GLY A 338 10.48 2.25 16.52
CA GLY A 338 11.21 3.51 16.66
C GLY A 338 10.82 4.54 15.60
N ALA A 339 9.54 4.57 15.21
CA ALA A 339 9.01 5.51 14.24
C ALA A 339 8.59 6.83 14.89
N LEU A 340 8.74 7.94 14.15
CA LEU A 340 8.00 9.17 14.40
C LEU A 340 6.89 9.31 13.35
N HIS A 341 5.64 9.31 13.78
CA HIS A 341 4.49 9.49 12.90
C HIS A 341 4.03 10.95 12.89
N LEU A 342 3.93 11.55 11.70
CA LEU A 342 3.34 12.87 11.48
C LEU A 342 2.03 12.68 10.73
N LEU A 343 0.91 12.83 11.44
CA LEU A 343 -0.44 12.68 10.89
C LEU A 343 -0.87 14.04 10.37
N ILE A 344 -0.88 14.18 9.04
CA ILE A 344 -1.14 15.45 8.36
C ILE A 344 -2.60 15.49 7.93
N TYR A 345 -3.32 16.53 8.34
CA TYR A 345 -4.74 16.68 8.03
C TYR A 345 -5.05 18.06 7.44
N SER A 346 -6.15 18.18 6.69
CA SER A 346 -6.61 19.46 6.15
C SER A 346 -7.47 20.21 7.16
N ASP A 347 -7.30 21.53 7.30
CA ASP A 347 -8.12 22.35 8.20
C ASP A 347 -9.60 22.41 7.78
N SER A 348 -9.91 22.03 6.53
CA SER A 348 -11.27 21.95 6.00
C SER A 348 -12.08 20.75 6.52
N ILE A 349 -11.46 19.89 7.34
CA ILE A 349 -12.09 18.76 8.01
C ILE A 349 -13.11 19.29 9.05
N ASN A 350 -14.36 19.39 8.62
CA ASN A 350 -15.46 19.89 9.42
C ASN A 350 -16.09 18.73 10.21
N THR A 351 -16.06 18.80 11.54
CA THR A 351 -16.39 17.70 12.47
C THR A 351 -17.89 17.48 12.72
N ASN A 352 -18.77 18.29 12.11
CA ASN A 352 -20.13 18.47 12.63
C ASN A 352 -21.25 17.76 11.84
N ASN A 353 -20.94 17.02 10.76
CA ASN A 353 -21.97 16.34 9.97
C ASN A 353 -21.47 14.97 9.47
N LEU A 354 -21.47 13.98 10.37
CA LEU A 354 -21.12 12.58 10.08
C LEU A 354 -22.27 11.78 9.43
N ASP A 355 -23.45 12.39 9.29
CA ASP A 355 -24.67 11.67 8.91
C ASP A 355 -24.70 11.20 7.44
N ASN A 356 -23.86 11.80 6.57
CA ASN A 356 -23.68 11.35 5.19
C ASN A 356 -22.27 10.79 5.00
N LEU A 357 -22.15 9.47 4.78
CA LEU A 357 -20.88 8.80 4.44
C LEU A 357 -20.32 9.34 3.11
N ASN A 358 -19.45 10.33 3.20
CA ASN A 358 -18.65 10.84 2.09
C ASN A 358 -17.15 10.63 2.38
N LEU A 359 -16.30 10.84 1.37
CA LEU A 359 -14.87 10.57 1.49
C LEU A 359 -14.17 11.44 2.56
N ASN A 360 -14.67 12.66 2.80
CA ASN A 360 -14.12 13.53 3.87
C ASN A 360 -14.43 12.95 5.25
N ASN A 361 -15.68 12.53 5.47
CA ASN A 361 -16.09 11.89 6.72
C ASN A 361 -15.32 10.59 6.97
N LEU A 362 -15.05 9.82 5.90
CA LEU A 362 -14.22 8.63 5.98
C LEU A 362 -12.79 8.95 6.45
N LEU A 363 -12.13 9.96 5.87
CA LEU A 363 -10.79 10.36 6.29
C LEU A 363 -10.76 10.82 7.76
N ASN A 364 -11.82 11.50 8.22
CA ASN A 364 -11.95 11.94 9.61
C ASN A 364 -12.08 10.76 10.58
N MET A 365 -12.91 9.79 10.23
CA MET A 365 -13.04 8.56 11.02
C MET A 365 -11.71 7.78 11.05
N GLN A 366 -10.99 7.75 9.94
CA GLN A 366 -9.72 7.03 9.82
C GLN A 366 -8.58 7.68 10.59
N ILE A 367 -8.44 9.01 10.56
CA ILE A 367 -7.38 9.67 11.34
C ILE A 367 -7.62 9.46 12.85
N ASN A 368 -8.87 9.46 13.30
CA ASN A 368 -9.23 9.17 14.68
C ASN A 368 -8.91 7.72 15.07
N ALA A 369 -9.27 6.76 14.21
CA ALA A 369 -8.89 5.36 14.40
C ALA A 369 -7.37 5.20 14.49
N GLU A 370 -6.62 5.91 13.64
CA GLU A 370 -5.17 5.87 13.65
C GLU A 370 -4.60 6.42 14.96
N ILE A 371 -5.03 7.60 15.40
CA ILE A 371 -4.60 8.20 16.69
C ILE A 371 -4.85 7.22 17.84
N LYS A 372 -6.03 6.60 17.89
CA LYS A 372 -6.40 5.65 18.95
C LYS A 372 -5.46 4.44 18.96
N ILE A 373 -5.18 3.85 17.80
CA ILE A 373 -4.27 2.70 17.68
C ILE A 373 -2.83 3.09 18.03
N LEU A 374 -2.35 4.25 17.57
CA LEU A 374 -1.01 4.73 17.91
C LEU A 374 -0.86 4.97 19.42
N LYS A 375 -1.89 5.51 20.10
CA LYS A 375 -1.94 5.65 21.57
C LYS A 375 -1.91 4.29 22.27
N GLU A 376 -2.79 3.36 21.87
CA GLU A 376 -2.85 2.00 22.44
C GLU A 376 -1.51 1.27 22.34
N ASN A 377 -0.83 1.41 21.20
CA ASN A 377 0.48 0.80 20.95
C ASN A 377 1.66 1.63 21.49
N LYS A 378 1.39 2.74 22.21
CA LYS A 378 2.36 3.65 22.83
C LYS A 378 3.40 4.20 21.83
N LEU A 379 2.95 4.48 20.61
CA LEU A 379 3.80 4.98 19.53
C LEU A 379 4.00 6.50 19.64
N THR A 380 5.08 6.99 19.03
CA THR A 380 5.40 8.43 19.03
C THR A 380 4.76 9.06 17.80
N PHE A 381 3.84 9.99 18.02
CA PHE A 381 3.19 10.69 16.93
C PHE A 381 2.90 12.15 17.25
N GLN A 382 2.73 12.92 16.20
CA GLN A 382 2.26 14.29 16.27
C GLN A 382 1.25 14.54 15.17
N LEU A 383 0.14 15.14 15.55
CA LEU A 383 -0.83 15.65 14.63
C LEU A 383 -0.37 17.01 14.06
N VAL A 384 -0.53 17.20 12.76
CA VAL A 384 -0.04 18.39 12.05
C VAL A 384 -1.08 18.86 11.03
N SER A 385 -1.60 20.07 11.21
CA SER A 385 -2.33 20.74 10.13
C SER A 385 -1.42 20.94 8.91
N ALA A 386 -1.92 20.64 7.72
CA ALA A 386 -1.21 20.84 6.46
C ALA A 386 -0.69 22.28 6.29
N ASN A 387 -1.42 23.28 6.81
CA ASN A 387 -0.99 24.69 6.80
C ASN A 387 0.22 24.96 7.71
N ASN A 388 0.38 24.17 8.78
CA ASN A 388 1.49 24.28 9.73
C ASN A 388 2.68 23.35 9.42
N LEU A 389 2.60 22.52 8.37
CA LEU A 389 3.57 21.47 8.06
C LEU A 389 5.01 21.96 8.02
N THR A 390 5.28 23.04 7.29
CA THR A 390 6.64 23.62 7.18
C THR A 390 7.20 24.03 8.54
N LYS A 391 6.37 24.66 9.38
CA LYS A 391 6.76 25.15 10.71
C LYS A 391 7.10 23.97 11.63
N ILE A 392 6.28 22.93 11.62
CA ILE A 392 6.48 21.74 12.46
C ILE A 392 7.73 20.97 12.03
N ILE A 393 7.93 20.73 10.72
CA ILE A 393 9.14 20.05 10.22
C ILE A 393 10.40 20.83 10.64
N ASN A 394 10.43 22.15 10.43
CA ASN A 394 11.56 22.98 10.84
C ASN A 394 11.81 22.91 12.36
N LYS A 395 10.75 22.89 13.19
CA LYS A 395 10.86 22.81 14.65
C LYS A 395 11.41 21.45 15.10
N ASN A 396 10.81 20.37 14.62
CA ASN A 396 11.14 19.01 15.06
C ASN A 396 12.54 18.61 14.62
N PHE A 397 12.92 18.95 13.39
CA PHE A 397 14.19 18.52 12.80
C PHE A 397 15.30 19.57 12.87
N LYS A 398 15.09 20.66 13.63
CA LYS A 398 16.16 21.61 13.96
C LYS A 398 17.34 20.84 14.60
N GLY A 399 18.53 20.95 14.00
CA GLY A 399 19.75 20.28 14.46
C GLY A 399 20.01 18.87 13.91
N PHE A 400 19.18 18.36 12.98
CA PHE A 400 19.51 17.18 12.15
C PHE A 400 20.17 17.53 10.82
N ILE A 401 20.17 18.83 10.46
CA ILE A 401 20.70 19.39 9.21
C ILE A 401 22.17 19.77 9.39
#